data_AF-A0A970HG62-F1
#
_entry.id   AF-A0A970HG62-F1
#
_cell.length_a   1.000
_cell.length_b   1.000
_cell.length_c   1.000
_cell.angle_alpha   90.00
_cell.angle_beta   90.00
_cell.angle_gamma   90.00
#
_symmetry.space_group_name_H-M   'P 1'
#
loop_
_entity.id
_entity.type
_entity.pdbx_description
1 polymer ?
#
loop_
_entity_poly.entity_id
_entity_poly.type
_entity_poly.pdbx_seq_one_letter_code
_entity_poly.pdbx_strand_id
1 'polypeptide(L)'
;MSLIDIKDEFWIFLLAINNGLILGCFYDFYRVLRYFSRPRKLITAIEDILFWLIVTFITFKFFLNKTDGVIRGFVVLGFLMGFIFYLKIISRYSYSLLKKIFKLILELFNEIIRIISYPFRKMGTVIGKNSNKTLKLIKRTLLDGKKYIEITKKKK
;
A
#
# COMPACT_ATOMS: atom_id res chain seq x y z
N MET A 1 -41.17 -31.67 1.78
CA MET A 1 -40.04 -31.58 0.82
C MET A 1 -40.44 -30.55 -0.23
N SER A 2 -40.56 -29.29 0.19
CA SER A 2 -41.15 -28.24 -0.64
C SER A 2 -40.19 -27.86 -1.74
N LEU A 3 -40.71 -27.82 -2.96
CA LEU A 3 -40.19 -27.12 -4.14
C LEU A 3 -39.46 -25.85 -3.70
N ILE A 4 -38.15 -25.91 -3.51
CA ILE A 4 -37.32 -24.72 -3.54
C ILE A 4 -37.41 -24.28 -5.00
N ASP A 5 -38.09 -23.18 -5.22
CA ASP A 5 -38.47 -22.72 -6.55
C ASP A 5 -37.20 -22.58 -7.38
N ILE A 6 -37.12 -23.21 -8.55
CA ILE A 6 -35.92 -23.20 -9.42
C ILE A 6 -35.48 -21.76 -9.70
N LYS A 7 -36.44 -20.83 -9.65
CA LYS A 7 -36.24 -19.38 -9.73
C LYS A 7 -35.34 -18.85 -8.61
N ASP A 8 -35.53 -19.28 -7.36
CA ASP A 8 -34.75 -18.80 -6.22
C ASP A 8 -33.30 -19.28 -6.30
N GLU A 9 -33.07 -20.53 -6.71
CA GLU A 9 -31.72 -21.05 -6.94
C GLU A 9 -31.00 -20.30 -8.06
N PHE A 10 -31.73 -19.97 -9.14
CA PHE A 10 -31.20 -19.15 -10.23
C PHE A 10 -30.88 -17.71 -9.78
N TRP A 11 -31.73 -17.11 -8.95
CA TRP A 11 -31.47 -15.78 -8.37
C TRP A 11 -30.22 -15.77 -7.47
N ILE A 12 -30.06 -16.79 -6.63
CA ILE A 12 -28.86 -16.95 -5.79
C ILE A 12 -27.61 -17.10 -6.66
N PHE A 13 -27.71 -17.83 -7.78
CA PHE A 13 -26.61 -17.98 -8.74
C PHE A 13 -26.22 -16.64 -9.39
N LEU A 14 -27.18 -15.84 -9.85
CA LEU A 14 -26.90 -14.50 -10.37
C LEU A 14 -26.26 -13.57 -9.33
N LEU A 15 -26.72 -13.65 -8.08
CA LEU A 15 -26.13 -12.91 -6.97
C LEU A 15 -24.70 -13.37 -6.66
N ALA A 16 -24.40 -14.66 -6.82
CA ALA A 16 -23.05 -15.21 -6.68
C ALA A 16 -22.12 -14.67 -7.78
N ILE A 17 -22.59 -14.59 -9.03
CA ILE A 17 -21.86 -13.94 -10.13
C ILE A 17 -21.56 -12.48 -9.80
N ASN A 18 -22.57 -11.73 -9.33
CA ASN A 18 -22.37 -10.33 -8.94
C ASN A 18 -21.34 -10.18 -7.81
N ASN A 19 -21.34 -11.07 -6.82
CA ASN A 19 -20.31 -11.07 -5.78
C ASN A 19 -18.93 -11.43 -6.34
N GLY A 20 -18.85 -12.34 -7.31
CA GLY A 20 -17.62 -12.60 -8.07
C GLY A 20 -17.06 -11.35 -8.76
N LEU A 21 -17.94 -10.51 -9.35
CA LEU A 21 -17.54 -9.21 -9.91
C LEU A 21 -16.99 -8.26 -8.84
N ILE A 22 -17.65 -8.20 -7.68
CA ILE A 22 -17.21 -7.37 -6.54
C ILE A 22 -15.83 -7.82 -6.05
N LEU A 23 -15.61 -9.14 -5.89
CA LEU A 23 -14.29 -9.68 -5.55
C LEU A 23 -13.23 -9.32 -6.61
N GLY A 24 -13.59 -9.33 -7.89
CA GLY A 24 -12.74 -8.87 -8.98
C GLY A 24 -12.31 -7.42 -8.81
N CYS A 25 -13.24 -6.55 -8.40
CA CYS A 25 -12.96 -5.16 -8.10
C CYS A 25 -11.96 -5.01 -6.94
N PHE A 26 -12.19 -5.71 -5.82
CA PHE A 26 -11.24 -5.73 -4.70
C PHE A 26 -9.86 -6.26 -5.10
N TYR A 27 -9.80 -7.24 -6.00
CA TYR A 27 -8.55 -7.74 -6.53
C TYR A 27 -7.80 -6.69 -7.36
N ASP A 28 -8.49 -5.89 -8.16
CA ASP A 28 -7.87 -4.78 -8.89
C ASP A 28 -7.29 -3.72 -7.94
N PHE A 29 -8.01 -3.38 -6.86
CA PHE A 29 -7.49 -2.51 -5.80
C PHE A 29 -6.21 -3.09 -5.20
N TYR A 30 -6.24 -4.36 -4.79
CA TYR A 30 -5.07 -5.06 -4.26
C TYR A 30 -3.90 -5.07 -5.26
N ARG A 31 -4.16 -5.29 -6.55
CA ARG A 31 -3.15 -5.28 -7.62
C ARG A 31 -2.51 -3.90 -7.78
N VAL A 32 -3.28 -2.82 -7.66
CA VAL A 32 -2.77 -1.44 -7.71
C VAL A 32 -1.94 -1.12 -6.47
N LEU A 33 -2.42 -1.49 -5.28
CA LEU A 33 -1.66 -1.34 -4.02
C LEU A 33 -0.29 -2.01 -4.15
N ARG A 34 -0.26 -3.27 -4.58
CA ARG A 34 0.98 -4.04 -4.79
C ARG A 34 1.92 -3.39 -5.81
N TYR A 35 1.40 -2.73 -6.84
CA TYR A 35 2.22 -2.01 -7.81
C TYR A 35 2.95 -0.82 -7.18
N PHE A 36 2.32 -0.12 -6.24
CA PHE A 36 2.90 1.07 -5.60
C PHE A 36 3.72 0.77 -4.34
N SER A 37 3.38 -0.27 -3.59
CA SER A 37 3.98 -0.55 -2.27
C SER A 37 5.49 -0.84 -2.29
N ARG A 38 6.10 -1.06 -3.46
CA ARG A 38 7.49 -1.52 -3.67
C ARG A 38 7.76 -2.83 -2.90
N PRO A 39 8.64 -3.72 -3.37
CA PRO A 39 8.77 -5.07 -2.79
C PRO A 39 9.52 -5.06 -1.45
N ARG A 40 8.87 -4.56 -0.38
CA ARG A 40 9.25 -4.85 1.01
C ARG A 40 8.45 -6.07 1.44
N LYS A 41 9.11 -7.21 1.62
CA LYS A 41 8.49 -8.50 1.94
C LYS A 41 7.43 -8.42 3.06
N LEU A 42 7.67 -7.59 4.08
CA LEU A 42 6.73 -7.38 5.19
C LEU A 42 5.43 -6.69 4.76
N ILE A 43 5.50 -5.67 3.90
CA ILE A 43 4.31 -4.93 3.45
C ILE A 43 3.45 -5.84 2.60
N THR A 44 4.06 -6.61 1.68
CA THR A 44 3.33 -7.58 0.86
C THR A 44 2.63 -8.64 1.70
N ALA A 45 3.28 -9.14 2.77
CA ALA A 45 2.65 -10.12 3.66
C ALA A 45 1.42 -9.53 4.39
N ILE A 46 1.50 -8.29 4.85
CA ILE A 46 0.38 -7.60 5.50
C ILE A 46 -0.77 -7.38 4.51
N GLU A 47 -0.44 -6.91 3.29
CA GLU A 47 -1.43 -6.71 2.22
C GLU A 47 -2.13 -8.03 1.85
N ASP A 48 -1.39 -9.14 1.77
CA ASP A 48 -1.95 -10.46 1.50
C ASP A 48 -2.93 -10.87 2.61
N ILE A 49 -2.52 -10.80 3.88
CA ILE A 49 -3.39 -11.15 5.01
C ILE A 49 -4.66 -10.31 5.02
N LEU A 50 -4.52 -8.99 4.82
CA LEU A 50 -5.66 -8.08 4.79
C LEU A 50 -6.61 -8.41 3.63
N PHE A 51 -6.07 -8.69 2.44
CA PHE A 51 -6.86 -9.06 1.27
C PHE A 51 -7.61 -10.38 1.50
N TRP A 52 -6.93 -11.42 1.98
CA TRP A 52 -7.55 -12.71 2.29
C TRP A 52 -8.65 -12.58 3.35
N LEU A 53 -8.47 -11.72 4.36
CA LEU A 53 -9.48 -11.43 5.36
C LEU A 53 -10.72 -10.79 4.73
N ILE A 54 -10.54 -9.78 3.88
CA ILE A 54 -11.64 -9.09 3.18
C ILE A 54 -12.40 -10.06 2.27
N VAL A 55 -11.68 -10.83 1.43
CA VAL A 55 -12.30 -11.80 0.51
C VAL A 55 -13.07 -12.85 1.28
N THR A 56 -12.46 -13.43 2.32
CA THR A 56 -13.12 -14.44 3.16
C THR A 56 -14.35 -13.87 3.83
N PHE A 57 -14.27 -12.64 4.36
CA PHE A 57 -15.39 -11.99 5.02
C PHE A 57 -16.57 -11.74 4.05
N ILE A 58 -16.30 -11.24 2.85
CA ILE A 58 -17.33 -11.01 1.81
C ILE A 58 -17.98 -12.33 1.41
N THR A 59 -17.17 -13.33 1.10
CA THR A 59 -17.66 -14.66 0.69
C THR A 59 -18.44 -15.34 1.82
N PHE A 60 -17.96 -15.28 3.06
CA PHE A 60 -18.63 -15.87 4.21
C PHE A 60 -19.97 -15.19 4.51
N LYS A 61 -20.00 -13.85 4.48
CA LYS A 61 -21.25 -13.08 4.62
C LYS A 61 -22.28 -13.46 3.56
N PHE A 62 -21.83 -13.70 2.33
CA PHE A 62 -22.72 -14.18 1.27
C PHE A 62 -23.32 -15.55 1.60
N PHE A 63 -22.48 -16.52 2.01
CA PHE A 63 -22.96 -17.86 2.36
C PHE A 63 -23.92 -17.84 3.55
N LEU A 64 -23.65 -17.05 4.59
CA LEU A 64 -24.55 -16.90 5.72
C LEU A 64 -25.92 -16.33 5.33
N ASN A 65 -25.95 -15.31 4.48
CA ASN A 65 -27.18 -14.59 4.16
C ASN A 65 -28.03 -15.27 3.07
N LYS A 66 -27.43 -16.09 2.21
CA LYS A 66 -28.09 -16.62 1.00
C LYS A 66 -28.27 -18.13 0.99
N THR A 67 -27.48 -18.84 1.77
CA THR A 67 -27.48 -20.32 1.77
C THR A 67 -27.45 -20.89 3.18
N ASP A 68 -27.81 -20.10 4.19
CA ASP A 68 -27.77 -20.48 5.61
C ASP A 68 -26.41 -21.06 6.05
N GLY A 69 -25.32 -20.59 5.43
CA GLY A 69 -23.96 -21.08 5.66
C GLY A 69 -23.58 -22.36 4.91
N VAL A 70 -24.49 -22.98 4.14
CA VAL A 70 -24.20 -24.20 3.36
C VAL A 70 -23.46 -23.86 2.07
N ILE A 71 -22.27 -24.43 1.88
CA ILE A 71 -21.47 -24.24 0.67
C ILE A 71 -22.09 -25.09 -0.45
N ARG A 72 -22.72 -24.42 -1.42
CA ARG A 72 -23.28 -25.06 -2.62
C ARG A 72 -22.34 -24.89 -3.82
N GLY A 73 -22.10 -25.97 -4.56
CA GLY A 73 -21.14 -25.97 -5.69
C GLY A 73 -21.48 -24.95 -6.78
N PHE A 74 -22.76 -24.78 -7.12
CA PHE A 74 -23.18 -23.79 -8.12
C PHE A 74 -22.90 -22.34 -7.69
N VAL A 75 -22.94 -22.04 -6.40
CA VAL A 75 -22.58 -20.71 -5.87
C VAL A 75 -21.11 -20.46 -6.12
N VAL A 76 -20.24 -21.41 -5.77
CA VAL A 76 -18.79 -21.30 -6.00
C VAL A 76 -18.49 -21.11 -7.49
N LEU A 77 -19.16 -21.85 -8.37
CA LEU A 77 -19.05 -21.67 -9.82
C LEU A 77 -19.48 -20.26 -10.26
N GLY A 78 -20.57 -19.73 -9.70
CA GLY A 78 -21.02 -18.36 -9.95
C GLY A 78 -19.97 -17.32 -9.55
N PHE A 79 -19.38 -17.45 -8.36
CA PHE A 79 -18.28 -16.58 -7.91
C PHE A 79 -17.09 -16.63 -8.87
N LEU A 80 -16.64 -17.83 -9.24
CA LEU A 80 -15.52 -18.02 -10.17
C LEU A 80 -15.82 -17.42 -11.54
N MET A 81 -17.03 -17.66 -12.06
CA MET A 81 -17.46 -17.17 -13.37
C MET A 81 -17.52 -15.64 -13.39
N GLY A 82 -18.13 -15.02 -12.36
CA GLY A 82 -18.15 -13.57 -12.20
C GLY A 82 -16.75 -12.98 -12.06
N PHE A 83 -15.89 -13.58 -11.23
CA PHE A 83 -14.52 -13.13 -11.05
C PHE A 83 -13.71 -13.17 -12.35
N ILE A 84 -13.76 -14.28 -13.09
CA ILE A 84 -13.06 -14.42 -14.38
C ILE A 84 -13.60 -13.43 -15.41
N PHE A 85 -14.93 -13.24 -15.45
CA PHE A 85 -15.56 -12.26 -16.33
C PHE A 85 -15.05 -10.84 -16.05
N TYR A 86 -15.00 -10.46 -14.77
CA TYR A 86 -14.44 -9.17 -14.35
C TYR A 86 -12.98 -9.02 -14.80
N LEU A 87 -12.14 -10.02 -14.52
CA LEU A 87 -10.71 -9.98 -14.87
C LEU A 87 -10.46 -9.84 -16.37
N LYS A 88 -11.29 -10.48 -17.22
CA LYS A 88 -11.09 -10.45 -18.67
C LYS A 88 -11.56 -9.14 -19.29
N ILE A 89 -12.71 -8.62 -18.88
CA ILE A 89 -13.38 -7.50 -19.59
C ILE A 89 -13.17 -6.18 -18.85
N ILE A 90 -13.47 -6.15 -17.55
CA ILE A 90 -13.58 -4.91 -16.78
C ILE A 90 -12.22 -4.47 -16.23
N SER A 91 -11.37 -5.44 -15.83
CA SER A 91 -10.11 -5.16 -15.13
C SER A 91 -9.17 -4.25 -15.92
N ARG A 92 -9.15 -4.33 -17.26
CA ARG A 92 -8.31 -3.43 -18.08
C ARG A 92 -8.65 -1.95 -17.84
N TYR A 93 -9.93 -1.61 -17.80
CA TYR A 93 -10.40 -0.24 -17.60
C TYR A 93 -10.25 0.17 -16.14
N SER A 94 -10.74 -0.67 -15.23
CA SER A 94 -10.70 -0.45 -13.78
C SER A 94 -9.26 -0.25 -13.27
N TYR A 95 -8.34 -1.16 -13.62
CA TYR A 95 -6.93 -1.06 -13.23
C TYR A 95 -6.28 0.24 -13.72
N SER A 96 -6.55 0.66 -14.96
CA SER A 96 -6.00 1.89 -15.52
C SER A 96 -6.51 3.14 -14.79
N LEU A 97 -7.81 3.19 -14.48
CA LEU A 97 -8.42 4.27 -13.72
C LEU A 97 -7.86 4.32 -12.30
N LEU A 98 -7.85 3.20 -11.59
CA LEU A 98 -7.33 3.10 -10.23
C LEU A 98 -5.85 3.51 -10.17
N LYS A 99 -5.04 3.07 -11.13
CA LYS A 99 -3.62 3.46 -11.20
C LYS A 99 -3.45 4.98 -11.37
N LYS A 100 -4.26 5.62 -12.22
CA LYS A 100 -4.24 7.09 -12.39
C LYS A 100 -4.65 7.80 -11.10
N ILE A 101 -5.73 7.35 -10.46
CA ILE A 101 -6.21 7.92 -9.19
C ILE A 101 -5.13 7.81 -8.11
N PHE A 102 -4.56 6.63 -7.91
CA PHE A 102 -3.48 6.43 -6.93
C PHE A 102 -2.24 7.28 -7.23
N LYS A 103 -1.87 7.41 -8.52
CA LYS A 103 -0.75 8.28 -8.91
C LYS A 103 -1.04 9.75 -8.57
N LEU A 104 -2.23 10.26 -8.87
CA LEU A 104 -2.65 11.62 -8.52
C LEU A 104 -2.60 11.84 -7.00
N ILE A 105 -3.11 10.88 -6.22
CA ILE A 105 -3.07 10.95 -4.75
C ILE A 105 -1.61 11.04 -4.27
N LEU A 106 -0.71 10.19 -4.77
CA LEU A 106 0.70 10.21 -4.38
C LEU A 106 1.42 11.50 -4.80
N GLU A 107 1.10 12.05 -5.97
CA GLU A 107 1.65 13.34 -6.42
C GLU A 107 1.18 14.48 -5.51
N LEU A 108 -0.10 14.52 -5.14
CA LEU A 108 -0.63 15.49 -4.19
C LEU A 108 0.04 15.38 -2.81
N PHE A 109 0.20 14.16 -2.28
CA PHE A 109 0.91 13.94 -1.02
C PHE A 109 2.37 14.40 -1.08
N ASN A 110 3.06 14.12 -2.18
CA ASN A 110 4.45 14.56 -2.37
C ASN A 110 4.57 16.08 -2.44
N GLU A 111 3.64 16.77 -3.10
CA GLU A 111 3.63 18.24 -3.15
C GLU A 111 3.34 18.82 -1.76
N ILE A 112 2.41 18.24 -0.99
CA ILE A 112 2.16 18.64 0.40
C ILE A 112 3.43 18.48 1.25
N ILE A 113 4.08 17.32 1.19
CA ILE A 113 5.34 17.06 1.91
C ILE A 113 6.45 18.02 1.45
N ARG A 114 6.52 18.35 0.16
CA ARG A 114 7.51 19.29 -0.38
C ARG A 114 7.31 20.70 0.18
N ILE A 115 6.06 21.18 0.24
CA ILE A 115 5.72 22.48 0.80
C ILE A 115 6.09 22.53 2.30
N ILE A 116 5.75 21.48 3.05
CA ILE A 116 6.04 21.39 4.49
C ILE A 116 7.55 21.26 4.76
N SER A 117 8.27 20.47 3.96
CA SER A 117 9.71 20.23 4.15
C SER A 117 10.60 21.35 3.61
N TYR A 118 10.09 22.23 2.74
CA TYR A 118 10.83 23.37 2.21
C TYR A 118 11.41 24.33 3.28
N PRO A 119 10.64 24.85 4.25
CA PRO A 119 11.18 25.71 5.30
C PRO A 119 12.23 24.97 6.14
N PHE A 120 12.00 23.69 6.42
CA PHE A 120 12.91 22.86 7.20
C PHE A 120 14.26 22.64 6.48
N ARG A 121 14.23 22.43 5.16
CA ARG A 121 15.44 22.26 4.34
C ARG A 121 16.27 23.54 4.27
N LYS A 122 15.61 24.71 4.18
CA LYS A 122 16.30 26.01 4.23
C LYS A 122 16.95 26.23 5.60
N MET A 123 16.26 25.88 6.68
CA MET A 123 16.79 25.97 8.05
C MET A 123 18.02 25.06 8.27
N GLY A 124 17.98 23.82 7.75
CA GLY A 124 19.10 22.88 7.83
C GLY A 124 20.38 23.37 7.13
N THR A 125 20.26 24.07 5.99
CA THR A 125 21.43 24.62 5.28
C THR A 125 22.07 25.81 6.00
N VAL A 126 21.28 26.63 6.70
CA VAL A 126 21.79 27.73 7.53
C VAL A 126 22.56 27.18 8.73
N ILE A 127 22.02 26.16 9.41
CA ILE A 127 22.67 25.49 10.56
C ILE A 127 23.97 24.79 10.12
N GLY A 128 23.95 24.06 9.00
CA GLY A 128 25.12 23.34 8.47
C GLY A 128 26.26 24.27 8.02
N LYS A 129 25.95 25.44 7.44
CA LYS A 129 26.97 26.44 7.07
C LYS A 129 27.68 27.01 8.31
N ASN A 130 26.94 27.27 9.39
CA ASN A 130 27.53 27.82 10.62
C ASN A 130 28.40 26.77 11.35
N SER A 131 27.95 25.51 11.38
CA SER A 131 28.67 24.39 12.00
C SER A 131 30.03 24.09 11.33
N ASN A 132 30.11 24.12 9.99
CA ASN A 132 31.38 23.91 9.29
C ASN A 132 32.40 25.03 9.54
N LYS A 133 31.93 26.25 9.86
CA LYS A 133 32.78 27.41 10.17
C LYS A 133 33.38 27.27 11.57
N THR A 134 32.58 26.87 12.55
CA THR A 134 33.05 26.61 13.92
C THR A 134 33.94 25.38 14.00
N LEU A 135 33.63 24.29 13.29
CA LEU A 135 34.48 23.10 13.19
C LEU A 135 35.87 23.42 12.61
N LYS A 136 35.96 24.25 11.56
CA LYS A 136 37.26 24.69 11.00
C LYS A 136 38.06 25.52 12.00
N LEU A 137 37.42 26.36 12.80
CA LEU A 137 38.09 27.18 13.83
C LEU A 137 38.63 26.31 14.96
N ILE A 138 37.81 25.40 15.50
CA ILE A 138 38.22 24.46 16.56
C ILE A 138 39.37 23.55 16.09
N LYS A 139 39.33 23.09 14.84
CA LYS A 139 40.38 22.22 14.30
C LYS A 139 41.73 22.94 14.16
N ARG A 140 41.71 24.25 13.83
CA ARG A 140 42.92 25.09 13.78
C ARG A 140 43.51 25.31 15.17
N THR A 141 42.66 25.70 16.14
CA THR A 141 43.13 25.93 17.52
C THR A 141 43.67 24.66 18.18
N LEU A 142 43.09 23.49 17.87
CA LEU A 142 43.61 22.20 18.32
C LEU A 142 44.97 21.85 17.69
N LEU A 143 45.15 22.11 16.40
CA LEU A 143 46.43 21.87 15.70
C LEU A 143 47.54 22.77 16.25
N ASP A 144 47.24 24.05 16.46
CA ASP A 144 48.18 25.01 17.04
C ASP A 144 48.55 24.61 18.48
N GLY A 145 47.55 24.31 19.33
CA GLY A 145 47.77 23.82 20.69
C GLY A 145 48.63 22.55 20.75
N LYS A 146 48.41 21.60 19.84
CA LYS A 146 49.22 20.37 19.75
C LYS A 146 50.68 20.65 19.40
N LYS A 147 50.92 21.64 18.53
CA LYS A 147 52.27 22.09 18.14
C LYS A 147 53.03 22.72 19.32
N TYR A 148 52.37 23.51 20.16
CA TYR A 148 52.98 24.08 21.38
C TYR A 148 53.35 23.01 22.41
N ILE A 149 52.52 21.98 22.56
CA ILE A 149 52.77 20.84 23.47
C ILE A 149 53.99 20.02 23.01
N GLU A 150 54.19 19.83 21.70
CA GLU A 150 55.38 19.17 21.15
C GLU A 150 56.67 19.98 21.40
N ILE A 151 56.61 21.31 21.24
CA ILE A 151 57.75 22.19 21.48
C ILE A 151 58.15 22.21 22.97
N THR A 152 57.16 22.21 23.88
CA THR A 152 57.41 22.16 25.32
C THR A 152 57.91 20.80 25.80
N LYS A 153 57.51 19.69 25.16
CA LYS A 153 58.07 18.35 25.41
C LYS A 153 59.51 18.19 24.95
N LYS A 154 59.94 18.92 23.91
CA LYS A 154 61.31 18.86 23.37
C LYS A 154 62.34 19.68 24.16
N LYS A 155 61.88 20.54 25.08
CA LYS A 155 62.70 21.46 25.86
C LYS A 155 63.03 20.94 27.27
N LYS A 156 62.56 19.74 27.60
CA LYS A 156 62.78 19.01 28.85
C LYS A 156 63.56 17.74 28.54
#